data_AF-A0A944DC75-F1
#
_entry.id   AF-A0A944DC75-F1
#
_cell.length_a   1.000
_cell.length_b   1.000
_cell.length_c   1.000
_cell.angle_alpha   90.00
_cell.angle_beta   90.00
_cell.angle_gamma   90.00
#
_symmetry.space_group_name_H-M   'P 1'
#
loop_
_entity.id
_entity.type
_entity.pdbx_description
1 polymer ?
#
loop_
_entity_poly.entity_id
_entity_poly.type
_entity_poly.pdbx_seq_one_letter_code
_entity_poly.pdbx_strand_id
1 'polypeptide(L)'
;MKYFLSLIFLLFPLISFAQENTGTSINNTGSSISDNTQTLPLETCENLYKIEGPTNTKINTPYEYKVLNSKGEVINSGIKFQTLLGKNPIKNNSTKNKSLQIFQKAGNYTIQADFIESEEAKCTGSIILPVQVYNSVITYLNAQDQGDTYGADFKNQFKVNNILFEYFPIGSKITSEQLQHYWKYFDESDIIIFGHGDILNTFSQIETLQKIKKVDFSQKRIYIISKYSHAFLSKVLALPLSKIKAKEVSLLNESQLSGLLSQWSIRKNLTFSDGKILSYKKQGGFFTLSSFLEFLAYSGISYQFLGFLLVLTTIALIFNVFKQVIGLYVFGIYYPILFAIILTHLGLRLSLLFFVIAFLAVGLVYLINKWMRLLFNASRALLISIYILLILLALGIDNIFEFNIFTYDAFRNNLIIVPLIASLFIAEKVFQDGGKFFTKSWFFTLFQFAIITGLAYFILNYQTIQYFLISYPDLIFGIIFLNILVGRYLGLQVFEYVRFSPILKHLNDEEE
;
A
#
# COMPACT_ATOMS: atom_id res chain seq x y z
N MET A 1 45.28 37.18 -6.60
CA MET A 1 44.64 36.17 -5.73
C MET A 1 44.38 36.72 -4.31
N LYS A 2 43.65 37.85 -4.17
CA LYS A 2 43.16 38.37 -2.87
C LYS A 2 41.92 39.30 -2.95
N TYR A 3 41.37 39.53 -4.15
CA TYR A 3 40.15 40.34 -4.35
C TYR A 3 38.95 39.57 -4.89
N PHE A 4 39.05 38.24 -5.07
CA PHE A 4 37.94 37.41 -5.58
C PHE A 4 37.05 36.81 -4.48
N LEU A 5 37.42 36.98 -3.21
CA LEU A 5 36.67 36.42 -2.08
C LEU A 5 35.66 37.39 -1.45
N SER A 6 35.67 38.66 -1.85
CA SER A 6 34.85 39.71 -1.20
C SER A 6 33.53 40.00 -1.92
N LEU A 7 33.24 39.34 -3.04
CA LEU A 7 32.03 39.59 -3.85
C LEU A 7 30.96 38.48 -3.75
N ILE A 8 31.13 37.53 -2.83
CA ILE A 8 30.23 36.36 -2.65
C ILE A 8 29.35 36.48 -1.38
N PHE A 9 29.35 37.63 -0.71
CA PHE A 9 28.60 37.82 0.55
C PHE A 9 27.50 38.90 0.52
N LEU A 10 27.07 39.35 -0.66
CA LEU A 10 26.08 40.44 -0.78
C LEU A 10 24.86 40.11 -1.64
N LEU A 11 24.37 38.86 -1.59
CA LEU A 11 23.12 38.47 -2.27
C LEU A 11 22.41 37.34 -1.52
N PHE A 12 21.81 37.68 -0.37
CA PHE A 12 20.73 36.92 0.25
C PHE A 12 19.78 37.88 0.98
N PRO A 13 18.51 38.02 0.57
CA PRO A 13 17.51 38.62 1.44
C PRO A 13 17.05 37.60 2.48
N LEU A 14 17.19 37.98 3.74
CA LEU A 14 16.57 37.36 4.91
C LEU A 14 15.04 37.44 4.76
N ILE A 15 14.38 36.29 4.58
CA ILE A 15 12.95 36.15 4.81
C ILE A 15 12.79 35.48 6.18
N SER A 16 12.35 36.27 7.16
CA SER A 16 11.91 35.80 8.46
C SER A 16 10.63 34.97 8.33
N PHE A 17 10.63 33.76 8.86
CA PHE A 17 9.41 33.04 9.26
C PHE A 17 9.51 32.77 10.76
N ALA A 18 8.63 33.42 11.52
CA ALA A 18 8.31 33.10 12.90
C ALA A 18 7.05 32.23 12.91
N GLN A 19 7.04 31.21 13.76
CA GLN A 19 5.89 30.31 13.93
C GLN A 19 5.19 30.55 15.27
N GLU A 20 3.87 30.69 15.14
CA GLU A 20 2.73 30.36 16.02
C GLU A 20 2.47 31.00 17.39
N ASN A 21 1.18 31.40 17.46
CA ASN A 21 0.18 31.14 18.50
C ASN A 21 -0.07 32.20 19.57
N THR A 22 -1.17 32.93 19.37
CA THR A 22 -2.12 33.25 20.45
C THR A 22 -3.54 33.45 19.92
N GLY A 23 -4.47 32.68 20.52
CA GLY A 23 -5.88 32.93 20.78
C GLY A 23 -6.70 33.85 19.87
N THR A 24 -7.63 33.25 19.14
CA THR A 24 -8.82 33.96 18.64
C THR A 24 -10.05 33.62 19.49
N SER A 25 -10.52 34.67 20.16
CA SER A 25 -11.86 34.87 20.70
C SER A 25 -12.93 34.67 19.63
N ILE A 26 -14.05 34.02 19.98
CA ILE A 26 -15.32 34.13 19.26
C ILE A 26 -16.36 34.64 20.25
N ASN A 27 -16.81 35.86 20.00
CA ASN A 27 -18.04 36.42 20.54
C ASN A 27 -19.24 35.68 19.94
N ASN A 28 -20.20 35.31 20.78
CA ASN A 28 -21.60 35.21 20.37
C ASN A 28 -22.46 35.95 21.38
N THR A 29 -22.96 37.09 20.94
CA THR A 29 -24.11 37.81 21.50
C THR A 29 -25.38 36.99 21.28
N GLY A 30 -26.14 36.76 22.34
CA GLY A 30 -27.44 36.10 22.29
C GLY A 30 -28.31 36.56 23.46
N SER A 31 -29.19 37.49 23.14
CA SER A 31 -30.28 38.11 23.90
C SER A 31 -30.92 37.30 25.05
N SER A 32 -31.08 38.00 26.18
CA SER A 32 -32.02 37.75 27.26
C SER A 32 -33.48 37.95 26.81
N ILE A 33 -34.37 36.97 27.04
CA ILE A 33 -35.83 37.17 27.10
C ILE A 33 -36.44 36.30 28.21
N SER A 34 -37.03 37.03 29.17
CA SER A 34 -38.09 36.76 30.15
C SER A 34 -38.54 35.35 30.54
N ASP A 35 -38.63 35.18 31.85
CA ASP A 35 -39.57 34.32 32.57
C ASP A 35 -40.97 34.30 31.97
N ASN A 36 -41.55 33.10 31.88
CA ASN A 36 -42.96 32.89 32.16
C ASN A 36 -43.17 31.45 32.64
N THR A 37 -43.59 31.35 33.90
CA THR A 37 -44.21 30.19 34.52
C THR A 37 -45.42 29.73 33.70
N GLN A 38 -45.37 28.51 33.17
CA GLN A 38 -46.56 27.76 32.78
C GLN A 38 -46.30 26.26 32.96
N THR A 39 -47.14 25.63 33.78
CA THR A 39 -47.22 24.20 34.07
C THR A 39 -47.71 23.42 32.85
N LEU A 40 -46.96 22.41 32.40
CA LEU A 40 -47.37 21.43 31.38
C LEU A 40 -46.93 20.00 31.77
N PRO A 41 -47.66 18.96 31.31
CA PRO A 41 -47.78 17.65 31.97
C PRO A 41 -46.57 16.72 31.76
N LEU A 42 -46.45 15.68 32.60
CA LEU A 42 -45.40 14.64 32.54
C LEU A 42 -45.31 13.99 31.14
N GLU A 43 -44.13 14.03 30.51
CA GLU A 43 -43.78 13.29 29.28
C GLU A 43 -43.26 11.88 29.60
N THR A 44 -43.36 10.95 28.64
CA THR A 44 -42.87 9.57 28.75
C THR A 44 -41.33 9.49 28.64
N CYS A 45 -40.69 8.66 29.48
CA CYS A 45 -39.21 8.56 29.58
C CYS A 45 -38.50 8.27 28.24
N GLU A 46 -39.13 7.56 27.31
CA GLU A 46 -38.54 7.20 26.00
C GLU A 46 -38.23 8.42 25.11
N ASN A 47 -38.92 9.54 25.30
CA ASN A 47 -38.71 10.75 24.50
C ASN A 47 -37.57 11.63 25.03
N LEU A 48 -37.22 11.49 26.31
CA LEU A 48 -36.29 12.38 27.00
C LEU A 48 -34.91 11.75 27.26
N TYR A 49 -34.83 10.42 27.17
CA TYR A 49 -33.65 9.66 27.56
C TYR A 49 -33.34 8.52 26.59
N LYS A 50 -32.06 8.24 26.36
CA LYS A 50 -31.59 7.17 25.46
C LYS A 50 -30.50 6.34 26.11
N ILE A 51 -30.60 5.01 25.99
CA ILE A 51 -29.51 4.10 26.39
C ILE A 51 -28.45 4.09 25.28
N GLU A 52 -27.22 4.45 25.62
CA GLU A 52 -26.05 4.33 24.76
C GLU A 52 -25.25 3.08 25.14
N GLY A 53 -25.06 2.20 24.16
CA GLY A 53 -24.24 1.01 24.29
C GLY A 53 -24.35 0.10 23.05
N PRO A 54 -23.51 -0.93 22.94
CA PRO A 54 -23.48 -1.80 21.77
C PRO A 54 -24.74 -2.67 21.70
N THR A 55 -25.40 -2.67 20.55
CA THR A 55 -26.60 -3.49 20.27
C THR A 55 -26.25 -4.92 19.81
N ASN A 56 -25.03 -5.13 19.30
CA ASN A 56 -24.48 -6.45 19.00
C ASN A 56 -23.30 -6.69 19.93
N THR A 57 -23.31 -7.81 20.66
CA THR A 57 -22.32 -8.10 21.69
C THR A 57 -21.86 -9.55 21.61
N LYS A 58 -20.63 -9.81 22.06
CA LYS A 58 -20.06 -11.16 22.14
C LYS A 58 -20.22 -11.75 23.54
N ILE A 59 -20.25 -13.08 23.62
CA ILE A 59 -20.21 -13.80 24.91
C ILE A 59 -18.88 -13.52 25.64
N ASN A 60 -18.94 -13.42 26.96
CA ASN A 60 -17.79 -13.26 27.86
C ASN A 60 -16.95 -11.98 27.65
N THR A 61 -17.44 -11.02 26.88
CA THR A 61 -16.83 -9.69 26.75
C THR A 61 -17.62 -8.66 27.57
N PRO A 62 -16.95 -7.79 28.35
CA PRO A 62 -17.62 -6.77 29.14
C PRO A 62 -18.02 -5.58 28.26
N TYR A 63 -19.30 -5.21 28.31
CA TYR A 63 -19.82 -4.02 27.62
C TYR A 63 -20.40 -3.02 28.61
N GLU A 64 -20.11 -1.74 28.38
CA GLU A 64 -20.65 -0.64 29.17
C GLU A 64 -21.92 -0.08 28.52
N TYR A 65 -22.96 0.08 29.33
CA TYR A 65 -24.19 0.77 28.95
C TYR A 65 -24.41 2.00 29.84
N LYS A 66 -24.80 3.12 29.22
CA LYS A 66 -25.03 4.43 29.85
C LYS A 66 -26.38 4.99 29.43
N VAL A 67 -26.98 5.86 30.24
CA VAL A 67 -28.20 6.60 29.87
C VAL A 67 -27.85 8.07 29.67
N LEU A 68 -28.23 8.59 28.52
CA LEU A 68 -28.04 9.99 28.14
C LEU A 68 -29.39 10.72 28.20
N ASN A 69 -29.35 11.98 28.64
CA ASN A 69 -30.47 12.93 28.48
C ASN A 69 -30.54 13.45 27.03
N SER A 70 -31.66 14.04 26.64
CA SER A 70 -31.92 14.78 25.39
C SER A 70 -30.82 15.76 24.94
N LYS A 71 -29.92 16.18 25.84
CA LYS A 71 -28.74 17.04 25.57
C LYS A 71 -27.40 16.28 25.42
N GLY A 72 -27.38 14.95 25.53
CA GLY A 72 -26.17 14.12 25.41
C GLY A 72 -25.34 13.97 26.70
N GLU A 73 -25.87 14.38 27.85
CA GLU A 73 -25.19 14.29 29.14
C GLU A 73 -25.56 12.99 29.89
N VAL A 74 -24.57 12.35 30.53
CA VAL A 74 -24.73 11.10 31.29
C VAL A 74 -25.39 11.39 32.65
N ILE A 75 -26.49 10.70 32.94
CA ILE A 75 -27.24 10.90 34.19
C ILE A 75 -26.56 10.15 35.34
N ASN A 76 -26.39 10.85 36.46
CA ASN A 76 -25.51 10.42 37.55
C ASN A 76 -26.21 9.82 38.78
N SER A 77 -27.52 9.57 38.74
CA SER A 77 -28.26 9.00 39.89
C SER A 77 -29.61 8.42 39.48
N GLY A 78 -30.05 7.39 40.21
CA GLY A 78 -31.45 6.91 40.19
C GLY A 78 -31.84 5.83 39.17
N ILE A 79 -30.91 5.24 38.41
CA ILE A 79 -31.24 4.29 37.34
C ILE A 79 -30.93 2.84 37.76
N LYS A 80 -31.91 1.96 37.61
CA LYS A 80 -31.77 0.52 37.80
C LYS A 80 -31.77 -0.18 36.43
N PHE A 81 -30.65 -0.78 36.06
CA PHE A 81 -30.58 -1.62 34.87
C PHE A 81 -31.04 -3.04 35.20
N GLN A 82 -31.99 -3.55 34.42
CA GLN A 82 -32.40 -4.95 34.41
C GLN A 82 -32.09 -5.54 33.03
N THR A 83 -31.65 -6.79 33.01
CA THR A 83 -31.43 -7.52 31.76
C THR A 83 -32.39 -8.68 31.67
N LEU A 84 -33.10 -8.74 30.56
CA LEU A 84 -34.09 -9.76 30.29
C LEU A 84 -33.56 -10.63 29.16
N LEU A 85 -33.66 -11.95 29.31
CA LEU A 85 -33.49 -12.89 28.19
C LEU A 85 -34.89 -13.32 27.76
N GLY A 86 -35.38 -12.78 26.64
CA GLY A 86 -36.78 -12.91 26.24
C GLY A 86 -37.72 -12.17 27.20
N LYS A 87 -38.43 -12.91 28.08
CA LYS A 87 -39.36 -12.36 29.10
C LYS A 87 -38.91 -12.61 30.56
N ASN A 88 -37.80 -13.32 30.77
CA ASN A 88 -37.35 -13.69 32.11
C ASN A 88 -36.17 -12.80 32.56
N PRO A 89 -36.24 -12.19 33.75
CA PRO A 89 -35.17 -11.34 34.28
C PRO A 89 -33.98 -12.17 34.71
N ILE A 90 -32.79 -11.85 34.17
CA ILE A 90 -31.51 -12.30 34.70
C ILE A 90 -31.06 -11.20 35.66
N LYS A 91 -31.15 -11.49 36.96
CA LYS A 91 -30.82 -10.51 38.00
C LYS A 91 -29.34 -10.13 37.91
N ASN A 92 -29.07 -8.91 37.48
CA ASN A 92 -27.89 -8.14 37.87
C ASN A 92 -28.39 -6.76 38.34
N ASN A 93 -28.43 -6.56 39.65
CA ASN A 93 -28.74 -5.27 40.24
C ASN A 93 -27.47 -4.42 40.22
N SER A 94 -27.31 -3.55 39.21
CA SER A 94 -26.34 -2.45 39.27
C SER A 94 -27.07 -1.18 39.70
N THR A 95 -26.85 -0.74 40.93
CA THR A 95 -27.19 0.61 41.41
C THR A 95 -25.98 1.50 41.23
N LYS A 96 -25.69 1.91 39.98
CA LYS A 96 -24.68 2.94 39.65
C LYS A 96 -24.80 3.39 38.20
N ASN A 97 -24.27 4.58 37.93
CA ASN A 97 -24.38 5.42 36.71
C ASN A 97 -23.90 4.76 35.41
N LYS A 98 -23.28 3.57 35.49
CA LYS A 98 -22.78 2.77 34.38
C LYS A 98 -23.02 1.29 34.72
N SER A 99 -23.56 0.52 33.79
CA SER A 99 -23.67 -0.94 33.93
C SER A 99 -22.62 -1.63 33.08
N LEU A 100 -21.71 -2.38 33.72
CA LEU A 100 -20.79 -3.28 33.05
C LEU A 100 -21.46 -4.66 32.95
N GLN A 101 -21.75 -5.09 31.73
CA GLN A 101 -22.51 -6.32 31.51
C GLN A 101 -21.68 -7.37 30.77
N ILE A 102 -21.64 -8.58 31.33
CA ILE A 102 -21.00 -9.76 30.72
C ILE A 102 -22.11 -10.77 30.42
N PHE A 103 -22.27 -11.13 29.15
CA PHE A 103 -23.26 -12.11 28.72
C PHE A 103 -22.64 -13.51 28.65
N GLN A 104 -23.24 -14.48 29.33
CA GLN A 104 -22.72 -15.86 29.39
C GLN A 104 -23.32 -16.80 28.33
N LYS A 105 -24.43 -16.43 27.69
CA LYS A 105 -25.13 -17.23 26.67
C LYS A 105 -25.49 -16.35 25.47
N ALA A 106 -25.48 -16.93 24.27
CA ALA A 106 -25.95 -16.24 23.08
C ALA A 106 -27.48 -16.21 23.03
N GLY A 107 -28.02 -15.15 22.46
CA GLY A 107 -29.46 -14.94 22.32
C GLY A 107 -29.86 -13.48 22.27
N ASN A 108 -31.17 -13.24 22.17
CA ASN A 108 -31.74 -11.89 22.19
C ASN A 108 -31.99 -11.48 23.65
N TYR A 109 -31.28 -10.44 24.08
CA TYR A 109 -31.45 -9.80 25.38
C TYR A 109 -32.17 -8.45 25.19
N THR A 110 -32.87 -8.02 26.22
CA THR A 110 -33.38 -6.65 26.32
C THR A 110 -32.85 -6.03 27.61
N ILE A 111 -32.16 -4.90 27.48
CA ILE A 111 -31.70 -4.11 28.61
C ILE A 111 -32.81 -3.11 28.91
N GLN A 112 -33.40 -3.21 30.08
CA GLN A 112 -34.41 -2.29 30.58
C GLN A 112 -33.78 -1.37 31.63
N ALA A 113 -33.89 -0.06 31.46
CA ALA A 113 -33.51 0.92 32.47
C ALA A 113 -34.78 1.45 33.14
N ASP A 114 -34.93 1.18 34.44
CA ASP A 114 -36.00 1.72 35.26
C ASP A 114 -35.48 2.94 36.04
N PHE A 115 -36.22 4.05 36.02
CA PHE A 115 -35.92 5.22 36.83
C PHE A 115 -36.60 5.08 38.19
N ILE A 116 -35.81 5.13 39.26
CA ILE A 116 -36.31 5.16 40.64
C ILE A 116 -36.69 6.60 40.94
N GLU A 117 -37.91 6.85 41.44
CA GLU A 117 -38.38 8.16 41.87
C GLU A 117 -37.37 8.80 42.84
N SER A 118 -36.55 9.70 42.31
CA SER A 118 -35.80 10.71 43.06
C SER A 118 -36.11 12.05 42.41
N GLU A 119 -36.08 13.12 43.20
CA GLU A 119 -36.61 14.48 42.96
C GLU A 119 -36.19 15.20 41.66
N GLU A 120 -35.45 14.55 40.76
CA GLU A 120 -34.98 15.05 39.46
C GLU A 120 -35.64 14.37 38.22
N ALA A 121 -36.43 13.30 38.39
CA ALA A 121 -37.02 12.56 37.26
C ALA A 121 -38.45 13.06 36.92
N LYS A 122 -38.60 13.85 35.84
CA LYS A 122 -39.89 14.35 35.33
C LYS A 122 -40.61 13.38 34.38
N CYS A 123 -40.48 12.07 34.55
CA CYS A 123 -41.02 11.10 33.59
C CYS A 123 -41.49 9.80 34.26
N THR A 124 -42.52 9.17 33.67
CA THR A 124 -42.98 7.82 34.03
C THR A 124 -42.71 6.85 32.87
N GLY A 125 -42.11 5.69 33.15
CA GLY A 125 -41.81 4.64 32.16
C GLY A 125 -40.37 4.10 32.22
N SER A 126 -40.13 2.99 31.50
CA SER A 126 -38.82 2.33 31.39
C SER A 126 -38.33 2.39 29.95
N ILE A 127 -37.01 2.45 29.73
CA ILE A 127 -36.42 2.47 28.39
C ILE A 127 -35.84 1.09 28.09
N ILE A 128 -36.10 0.58 26.88
CA ILE A 128 -35.69 -0.76 26.46
C ILE A 128 -34.70 -0.66 25.31
N LEU A 129 -33.54 -1.32 25.45
CA LEU A 129 -32.57 -1.52 24.36
C LEU A 129 -32.47 -3.00 24.02
N PRO A 130 -32.89 -3.45 22.82
CA PRO A 130 -32.64 -4.82 22.38
C PRO A 130 -31.15 -5.00 22.06
N VAL A 131 -30.55 -6.06 22.61
CA VAL A 131 -29.15 -6.44 22.44
C VAL A 131 -29.08 -7.89 21.96
N GLN A 132 -28.43 -8.13 20.83
CA GLN A 132 -28.17 -9.48 20.34
C GLN A 132 -26.78 -9.95 20.75
N VAL A 133 -26.72 -11.05 21.49
CA VAL A 133 -25.46 -11.66 21.95
C VAL A 133 -25.09 -12.83 21.03
N TYR A 134 -23.89 -12.80 20.47
CA TYR A 134 -23.38 -13.77 19.51
C TYR A 134 -22.29 -14.66 20.12
N ASN A 135 -22.23 -15.91 19.67
CA ASN A 135 -21.22 -16.90 20.06
C ASN A 135 -19.84 -16.58 19.46
N SER A 136 -19.83 -16.10 18.22
CA SER A 136 -18.60 -15.83 17.48
C SER A 136 -18.78 -14.69 16.50
N VAL A 137 -17.73 -13.89 16.31
CA VAL A 137 -17.73 -12.76 15.38
C VAL A 137 -16.79 -13.05 14.21
N ILE A 138 -17.33 -12.98 13.00
CA ILE A 138 -16.61 -13.14 11.73
C ILE A 138 -16.53 -11.78 11.05
N THR A 139 -15.31 -11.34 10.80
CA THR A 139 -15.04 -10.10 10.07
C THR A 139 -14.53 -10.45 8.67
N TYR A 140 -15.21 -9.97 7.65
CA TYR A 140 -14.82 -10.16 6.25
C TYR A 140 -14.48 -8.83 5.60
N LEU A 141 -13.24 -8.72 5.12
CA LEU A 141 -12.72 -7.56 4.41
C LEU A 141 -12.52 -7.94 2.95
N ASN A 142 -13.30 -7.36 2.04
CA ASN A 142 -13.20 -7.66 0.61
C ASN A 142 -13.02 -6.41 -0.24
N ALA A 143 -12.44 -6.58 -1.43
CA ALA A 143 -12.48 -5.53 -2.44
C ALA A 143 -13.93 -5.28 -2.85
N GLN A 144 -14.32 -4.02 -2.96
CA GLN A 144 -15.65 -3.61 -3.39
C GLN A 144 -15.80 -3.88 -4.89
N ASP A 145 -16.08 -5.14 -5.25
CA ASP A 145 -16.43 -5.50 -6.61
C ASP A 145 -17.95 -5.39 -6.79
N GLN A 146 -18.40 -4.84 -7.92
CA GLN A 146 -19.81 -4.46 -8.16
C GLN A 146 -20.76 -5.67 -8.29
N GLY A 147 -20.30 -6.90 -8.02
CA GLY A 147 -21.08 -8.13 -8.15
C GLY A 147 -21.11 -9.06 -6.93
N ASP A 148 -20.41 -8.74 -5.83
CA ASP A 148 -20.32 -9.67 -4.69
C ASP A 148 -21.52 -9.56 -3.74
N THR A 149 -22.46 -10.48 -3.95
CA THR A 149 -23.71 -10.68 -3.19
C THR A 149 -23.52 -11.32 -1.80
N TYR A 150 -22.27 -11.52 -1.35
CA TYR A 150 -21.99 -12.20 -0.08
C TYR A 150 -22.43 -11.41 1.17
N GLY A 151 -22.64 -10.09 1.08
CA GLY A 151 -22.82 -9.25 2.27
C GLY A 151 -24.20 -9.34 2.94
N ALA A 152 -25.29 -9.39 2.17
CA ALA A 152 -26.64 -9.27 2.72
C ALA A 152 -27.28 -10.62 3.07
N ASP A 153 -27.17 -11.60 2.17
CA ASP A 153 -27.82 -12.91 2.32
C ASP A 153 -27.23 -13.71 3.48
N PHE A 154 -25.90 -13.71 3.60
CA PHE A 154 -25.20 -14.41 4.67
C PHE A 154 -25.42 -13.74 6.04
N LYS A 155 -25.53 -12.41 6.11
CA LYS A 155 -25.74 -11.71 7.39
C LYS A 155 -27.01 -12.17 8.10
N ASN A 156 -28.08 -12.44 7.35
CA ASN A 156 -29.33 -12.94 7.92
C ASN A 156 -29.25 -14.43 8.28
N GLN A 157 -28.57 -15.25 7.47
CA GLN A 157 -28.40 -16.68 7.75
C GLN A 157 -27.49 -16.93 8.97
N PHE A 158 -26.40 -16.17 9.12
CA PHE A 158 -25.50 -16.27 10.27
C PHE A 158 -26.14 -15.79 11.58
N LYS A 159 -27.06 -14.80 11.52
CA LYS A 159 -27.85 -14.38 12.69
C LYS A 159 -28.66 -15.52 13.29
N VAL A 160 -29.22 -16.41 12.47
CA VAL A 160 -29.99 -17.58 12.95
C VAL A 160 -29.13 -18.52 13.80
N ASN A 161 -27.83 -18.59 13.53
CA ASN A 161 -26.88 -19.43 14.25
C ASN A 161 -26.14 -18.71 15.39
N ASN A 162 -26.56 -17.48 15.75
CA ASN A 162 -25.86 -16.61 16.71
C ASN A 162 -24.41 -16.33 16.32
N ILE A 163 -24.14 -16.15 15.02
CA ILE A 163 -22.83 -15.73 14.49
C ILE A 163 -22.98 -14.31 13.93
N LEU A 164 -22.15 -13.37 14.40
CA LEU A 164 -22.13 -12.02 13.86
C LEU A 164 -21.20 -11.99 12.64
N PHE A 165 -21.76 -11.73 11.46
CA PHE A 165 -20.99 -11.55 10.23
C PHE A 165 -20.95 -10.06 9.85
N GLU A 166 -19.75 -9.48 9.86
CA GLU A 166 -19.52 -8.09 9.50
C GLU A 166 -18.71 -8.01 8.21
N TYR A 167 -19.34 -7.41 7.20
CA TYR A 167 -18.74 -7.17 5.89
C TYR A 167 -18.24 -5.73 5.81
N PHE A 168 -16.95 -5.57 5.49
CA PHE A 168 -16.31 -4.28 5.27
C PHE A 168 -15.84 -4.20 3.81
N PRO A 169 -16.56 -3.42 2.96
CA PRO A 169 -16.11 -3.18 1.59
C PRO A 169 -14.90 -2.24 1.62
N ILE A 170 -13.85 -2.60 0.89
CA ILE A 170 -12.64 -1.80 0.78
C ILE A 170 -12.35 -1.50 -0.69
N GLY A 171 -11.85 -0.29 -0.96
CA GLY A 171 -11.40 0.11 -2.29
C GLY A 171 -10.17 -0.67 -2.77
N SER A 172 -9.62 -0.27 -3.92
CA SER A 172 -8.46 -0.94 -4.55
C SER A 172 -7.16 -0.88 -3.74
N LYS A 173 -7.05 0.05 -2.78
CA LYS A 173 -5.95 0.12 -1.79
C LYS A 173 -6.50 0.46 -0.42
N ILE A 174 -6.00 -0.22 0.60
CA ILE A 174 -6.35 0.06 1.99
C ILE A 174 -5.51 1.23 2.51
N THR A 175 -6.19 2.27 3.00
CA THR A 175 -5.56 3.43 3.67
C THR A 175 -5.57 3.23 5.18
N SER A 176 -4.58 3.76 5.90
CA SER A 176 -4.47 3.62 7.37
C SER A 176 -5.69 4.17 8.11
N GLU A 177 -6.31 5.24 7.61
CA GLU A 177 -7.53 5.84 8.18
C GLU A 177 -8.73 4.88 8.15
N GLN A 178 -8.96 4.21 7.02
CA GLN A 178 -10.03 3.21 6.88
C GLN A 178 -9.80 2.02 7.82
N LEU A 179 -8.55 1.54 7.90
CA LEU A 179 -8.21 0.41 8.76
C LEU A 179 -8.33 0.76 10.25
N GLN A 180 -8.09 2.02 10.63
CA GLN A 180 -8.29 2.51 12.00
C GLN A 180 -9.77 2.46 12.41
N HIS A 181 -10.68 2.81 11.50
CA HIS A 181 -12.13 2.69 11.73
C HIS A 181 -12.53 1.21 11.95
N TYR A 182 -11.95 0.28 11.17
CA TYR A 182 -12.25 -1.14 11.30
C TYR A 182 -11.53 -1.85 12.46
N TRP A 183 -10.55 -1.19 13.08
CA TRP A 183 -9.70 -1.80 14.10
C TRP A 183 -10.45 -2.26 15.35
N LYS A 184 -11.56 -1.60 15.70
CA LYS A 184 -12.43 -2.03 16.81
C LYS A 184 -13.02 -3.42 16.55
N TYR A 185 -13.46 -3.67 15.32
CA TYR A 185 -14.05 -4.95 14.93
C TYR A 185 -13.01 -6.06 14.85
N PHE A 186 -11.76 -5.73 14.47
CA PHE A 186 -10.66 -6.69 14.57
C PHE A 186 -10.44 -7.16 15.98
N ASP A 187 -10.55 -6.31 17.00
CA ASP A 187 -10.37 -6.70 18.40
C ASP A 187 -11.48 -7.65 18.88
N GLU A 188 -12.73 -7.40 18.47
CA GLU A 188 -13.89 -8.21 18.87
C GLU A 188 -14.00 -9.55 18.10
N SER A 189 -13.40 -9.63 16.90
CA SER A 189 -13.48 -10.79 15.99
C SER A 189 -12.76 -12.06 16.46
N ASP A 190 -13.34 -13.23 16.17
CA ASP A 190 -12.69 -14.55 16.33
C ASP A 190 -12.07 -15.06 15.03
N ILE A 191 -12.73 -14.75 13.92
CA ILE A 191 -12.33 -15.14 12.57
C ILE A 191 -12.22 -13.89 11.72
N ILE A 192 -11.08 -13.73 11.05
CA ILE A 192 -10.84 -12.63 10.12
C ILE A 192 -10.59 -13.22 8.73
N ILE A 193 -11.34 -12.76 7.75
CA ILE A 193 -11.21 -13.17 6.35
C ILE A 193 -10.74 -11.96 5.54
N PHE A 194 -9.60 -12.09 4.88
CA PHE A 194 -9.04 -11.10 3.96
C PHE A 194 -9.26 -11.54 2.51
N GLY A 195 -10.22 -10.92 1.84
CA GLY A 195 -10.57 -11.07 0.42
C GLY A 195 -9.84 -10.13 -0.54
N HIS A 196 -9.12 -9.15 0.00
CA HIS A 196 -8.54 -8.07 -0.78
C HIS A 196 -7.35 -8.52 -1.67
N GLY A 197 -7.30 -8.02 -2.91
CA GLY A 197 -6.26 -8.39 -3.89
C GLY A 197 -4.83 -7.93 -3.56
N ASP A 198 -4.66 -6.81 -2.84
CA ASP A 198 -3.35 -6.32 -2.37
C ASP A 198 -3.09 -6.69 -0.90
N ILE A 199 -2.87 -7.98 -0.69
CA ILE A 199 -2.57 -8.58 0.62
C ILE A 199 -1.30 -7.95 1.23
N LEU A 200 -0.33 -7.56 0.40
CA LEU A 200 0.94 -7.02 0.88
C LEU A 200 0.78 -5.65 1.51
N ASN A 201 0.10 -4.73 0.81
CA ASN A 201 -0.24 -3.43 1.38
C ASN A 201 -1.09 -3.60 2.64
N THR A 202 -2.09 -4.49 2.61
CA THR A 202 -2.97 -4.77 3.76
C THR A 202 -2.19 -5.14 5.01
N PHE A 203 -1.32 -6.14 4.94
CA PHE A 203 -0.53 -6.58 6.09
C PHE A 203 0.54 -5.57 6.51
N SER A 204 1.08 -4.78 5.56
CA SER A 204 1.95 -3.65 5.90
C SER A 204 1.22 -2.59 6.74
N GLN A 205 -0.02 -2.24 6.39
CA GLN A 205 -0.84 -1.29 7.16
C GLN A 205 -1.30 -1.87 8.50
N ILE A 206 -1.58 -3.17 8.57
CA ILE A 206 -1.85 -3.84 9.84
C ILE A 206 -0.63 -3.77 10.76
N GLU A 207 0.59 -3.96 10.22
CA GLU A 207 1.81 -3.84 11.02
C GLU A 207 1.99 -2.44 11.60
N THR A 208 1.76 -1.39 10.80
CA THR A 208 1.88 0.00 11.28
C THR A 208 0.86 0.32 12.36
N LEU A 209 -0.39 -0.12 12.19
CA LEU A 209 -1.45 0.11 13.18
C LEU A 209 -1.28 -0.73 14.45
N GLN A 210 -0.74 -1.95 14.36
CA GLN A 210 -0.43 -2.77 15.52
C GLN A 210 0.60 -2.10 16.45
N LYS A 211 1.49 -1.25 15.92
CA LYS A 211 2.42 -0.44 16.73
C LYS A 211 1.70 0.63 17.54
N ILE A 212 0.57 1.13 17.04
CA ILE A 212 -0.21 2.22 17.64
C ILE A 212 -1.26 1.68 18.61
N LYS A 213 -2.05 0.67 18.18
CA LYS A 213 -3.12 0.05 18.96
C LYS A 213 -2.99 -1.47 18.90
N LYS A 214 -2.52 -2.08 19.99
CA LYS A 214 -2.27 -3.53 20.06
C LYS A 214 -3.58 -4.33 20.10
N VAL A 215 -3.71 -5.30 19.20
CA VAL A 215 -4.75 -6.35 19.21
C VAL A 215 -4.07 -7.71 19.37
N ASP A 216 -4.63 -8.62 20.16
CA ASP A 216 -4.10 -9.98 20.28
C ASP A 216 -4.59 -10.87 19.14
N PHE A 217 -3.72 -11.15 18.17
CA PHE A 217 -4.01 -12.08 17.06
C PHE A 217 -3.67 -13.54 17.38
N SER A 218 -3.16 -13.85 18.58
CA SER A 218 -2.67 -15.19 18.92
C SER A 218 -3.77 -16.25 18.93
N GLN A 219 -4.98 -15.85 19.31
CA GLN A 219 -6.18 -16.71 19.41
C GLN A 219 -7.14 -16.55 18.21
N LYS A 220 -6.81 -15.65 17.27
CA LYS A 220 -7.67 -15.34 16.12
C LYS A 220 -7.31 -16.22 14.93
N ARG A 221 -8.32 -16.67 14.20
CA ARG A 221 -8.15 -17.45 12.97
C ARG A 221 -8.20 -16.53 11.77
N ILE A 222 -7.12 -16.51 11.00
CA ILE A 222 -6.99 -15.63 9.83
C ILE A 222 -7.08 -16.48 8.56
N TYR A 223 -8.01 -16.13 7.69
CA TYR A 223 -8.14 -16.70 6.35
C TYR A 223 -7.77 -15.64 5.32
N ILE A 224 -6.86 -15.97 4.42
CA ILE A 224 -6.42 -15.08 3.35
C ILE A 224 -6.83 -15.69 2.02
N ILE A 225 -7.66 -14.98 1.27
CA ILE A 225 -8.08 -15.35 -0.07
C ILE A 225 -7.05 -14.77 -1.02
N SER A 226 -6.38 -15.63 -1.77
CA SER A 226 -5.34 -15.16 -2.69
C SER A 226 -5.21 -16.04 -3.90
N LYS A 227 -4.89 -15.40 -5.03
CA LYS A 227 -4.47 -16.06 -6.28
C LYS A 227 -2.97 -16.39 -6.26
N TYR A 228 -2.21 -15.91 -5.26
CA TYR A 228 -0.77 -16.12 -5.16
C TYR A 228 -0.42 -17.50 -4.61
N SER A 229 0.78 -17.99 -4.94
CA SER A 229 1.27 -19.28 -4.50
C SER A 229 1.52 -19.31 -2.98
N HIS A 230 1.33 -20.48 -2.36
CA HIS A 230 1.65 -20.68 -0.94
C HIS A 230 3.12 -20.38 -0.62
N ALA A 231 4.05 -20.75 -1.53
CA ALA A 231 5.48 -20.47 -1.39
C ALA A 231 5.80 -18.97 -1.37
N PHE A 232 5.11 -18.17 -2.18
CA PHE A 232 5.26 -16.72 -2.17
C PHE A 232 4.71 -16.12 -0.88
N LEU A 233 3.45 -16.43 -0.55
CA LEU A 233 2.77 -15.81 0.60
C LEU A 233 3.40 -16.22 1.93
N SER A 234 3.83 -17.47 2.08
CA SER A 234 4.53 -17.93 3.29
C SER A 234 5.78 -17.10 3.56
N LYS A 235 6.54 -16.73 2.52
CA LYS A 235 7.71 -15.86 2.65
C LYS A 235 7.29 -14.41 2.92
N VAL A 236 6.47 -13.84 2.04
CA VAL A 236 6.20 -12.40 2.09
C VAL A 236 5.42 -11.99 3.34
N LEU A 237 4.51 -12.83 3.80
CA LEU A 237 3.74 -12.57 5.02
C LEU A 237 4.42 -13.07 6.29
N ALA A 238 5.55 -13.79 6.21
CA ALA A 238 6.22 -14.32 7.39
C ALA A 238 6.53 -13.24 8.44
N LEU A 239 7.10 -12.11 7.99
CA LEU A 239 7.47 -11.02 8.88
C LEU A 239 6.23 -10.31 9.48
N PRO A 240 5.26 -9.83 8.68
CA PRO A 240 4.04 -9.24 9.22
C PRO A 240 3.32 -10.17 10.21
N LEU A 241 3.14 -11.45 9.84
CA LEU A 241 2.44 -12.45 10.66
C LEU A 241 3.18 -12.74 11.97
N SER A 242 4.52 -12.81 11.92
CA SER A 242 5.33 -12.99 13.13
C SER A 242 5.24 -11.81 14.10
N LYS A 243 5.18 -10.57 13.58
CA LYS A 243 5.06 -9.35 14.40
C LYS A 243 3.70 -9.24 15.08
N ILE A 244 2.63 -9.63 14.39
CA ILE A 244 1.28 -9.67 14.97
C ILE A 244 1.05 -10.93 15.84
N LYS A 245 1.98 -11.89 15.85
CA LYS A 245 1.91 -13.18 16.59
C LYS A 245 0.72 -14.07 16.20
N ALA A 246 0.25 -13.99 14.95
CA ALA A 246 -0.92 -14.75 14.49
C ALA A 246 -0.58 -16.22 14.20
N LYS A 247 -1.03 -17.17 15.03
CA LYS A 247 -0.63 -18.59 14.93
C LYS A 247 -1.35 -19.38 13.83
N GLU A 248 -2.64 -19.10 13.62
CA GLU A 248 -3.50 -19.86 12.72
C GLU A 248 -3.86 -19.02 11.49
N VAL A 249 -3.02 -19.09 10.47
CA VAL A 249 -3.25 -18.40 9.19
C VAL A 249 -3.39 -19.43 8.07
N SER A 250 -4.54 -19.44 7.41
CA SER A 250 -4.87 -20.38 6.34
C SER A 250 -5.07 -19.66 5.02
N LEU A 251 -4.52 -20.22 3.95
CA LEU A 251 -4.81 -19.76 2.59
C LEU A 251 -6.05 -20.45 2.05
N LEU A 252 -6.92 -19.66 1.41
CA LEU A 252 -8.12 -20.13 0.72
C LEU A 252 -8.14 -19.64 -0.73
N ASN A 253 -8.73 -20.43 -1.61
CA ASN A 253 -9.16 -19.98 -2.92
C ASN A 253 -10.60 -19.42 -2.85
N GLU A 254 -10.99 -18.59 -3.82
CA GLU A 254 -12.36 -18.02 -3.90
C GLU A 254 -13.46 -19.10 -3.88
N SER A 255 -13.27 -20.22 -4.59
CA SER A 255 -14.21 -21.35 -4.59
C SER A 255 -14.27 -22.11 -3.26
N GLN A 256 -13.18 -22.13 -2.50
CA GLN A 256 -13.15 -22.77 -1.18
C GLN A 256 -13.87 -21.89 -0.15
N LEU A 257 -13.82 -20.57 -0.30
CA LEU A 257 -14.51 -19.62 0.57
C LEU A 257 -16.02 -19.78 0.51
N SER A 258 -16.61 -19.87 -0.68
CA SER A 258 -18.06 -20.01 -0.82
C SER A 258 -18.57 -21.34 -0.24
N GLY A 259 -17.81 -22.43 -0.43
CA GLY A 259 -18.04 -23.70 0.24
C GLY A 259 -17.92 -23.60 1.76
N LEU A 260 -16.98 -22.80 2.25
CA LEU A 260 -16.78 -22.55 3.68
C LEU A 260 -17.92 -21.75 4.32
N LEU A 261 -18.28 -20.63 3.71
CA LEU A 261 -19.33 -19.73 4.20
C LEU A 261 -20.68 -20.44 4.20
N SER A 262 -20.99 -21.22 3.15
CA SER A 262 -22.21 -22.04 3.13
C SER A 262 -22.20 -23.12 4.22
N GLN A 263 -21.08 -23.80 4.45
CA GLN A 263 -20.96 -24.78 5.53
C GLN A 263 -21.11 -24.15 6.92
N TRP A 264 -20.47 -23.01 7.18
CA TRP A 264 -20.58 -22.30 8.46
C TRP A 264 -21.95 -21.67 8.67
N SER A 265 -22.63 -21.30 7.59
CA SER A 265 -24.01 -20.85 7.66
C SER A 265 -24.97 -21.97 8.06
N ILE A 266 -24.61 -23.23 7.85
CA ILE A 266 -25.47 -24.39 8.18
C ILE A 266 -25.03 -25.07 9.48
N ARG A 267 -23.72 -25.12 9.77
CA ARG A 267 -23.14 -25.85 10.91
C ARG A 267 -22.72 -24.92 12.05
N LYS A 268 -22.98 -25.35 13.29
CA LYS A 268 -22.56 -24.65 14.53
C LYS A 268 -21.05 -24.74 14.81
N ASN A 269 -20.33 -25.69 14.21
CA ASN A 269 -18.90 -25.84 14.44
C ASN A 269 -18.10 -25.15 13.33
N LEU A 270 -17.27 -24.18 13.72
CA LEU A 270 -16.50 -23.31 12.82
C LEU A 270 -15.11 -23.87 12.49
N THR A 271 -14.83 -25.14 12.77
CA THR A 271 -13.53 -25.77 12.46
C THR A 271 -13.40 -26.01 10.97
N PHE A 272 -12.38 -25.41 10.35
CA PHE A 272 -12.03 -25.67 8.95
C PHE A 272 -10.69 -26.40 8.89
N SER A 273 -10.65 -27.51 8.17
CA SER A 273 -9.46 -28.38 8.07
C SER A 273 -8.79 -28.36 6.70
N ASP A 274 -9.40 -27.73 5.69
CA ASP A 274 -8.97 -27.85 4.28
C ASP A 274 -8.16 -26.65 3.76
N GLY A 275 -7.54 -25.89 4.68
CA GLY A 275 -6.66 -24.78 4.35
C GLY A 275 -5.19 -25.16 4.50
N LYS A 276 -4.34 -24.80 3.53
CA LYS A 276 -2.89 -24.88 3.74
C LYS A 276 -2.50 -23.84 4.79
N ILE A 277 -2.12 -24.30 5.97
CA ILE A 277 -1.61 -23.44 7.03
C ILE A 277 -0.31 -22.80 6.54
N LEU A 278 -0.20 -21.48 6.69
CA LEU A 278 1.04 -20.76 6.47
C LEU A 278 1.97 -21.04 7.65
N SER A 279 2.95 -21.92 7.45
CA SER A 279 4.05 -22.07 8.41
C SER A 279 5.10 -21.00 8.10
N TYR A 280 5.28 -20.07 9.03
CA TYR A 280 6.22 -18.94 8.90
C TYR A 280 7.34 -19.00 9.93
N LYS A 281 7.77 -20.20 10.32
CA LYS A 281 8.90 -20.34 11.25
C LYS A 281 10.17 -19.81 10.59
N LYS A 282 10.84 -18.87 11.26
CA LYS A 282 12.17 -18.39 10.90
C LYS A 282 13.11 -19.59 10.75
N GLN A 283 13.44 -19.95 9.52
CA GLN A 283 14.43 -20.99 9.25
C GLN A 283 15.83 -20.41 9.50
N GLY A 284 16.61 -21.10 10.35
CA GLY A 284 17.92 -20.65 10.82
C GLY A 284 19.10 -21.11 9.96
N GLY A 285 18.92 -21.34 8.66
CA GLY A 285 19.99 -21.81 7.77
C GLY A 285 20.43 -20.72 6.79
N PHE A 286 21.74 -20.56 6.58
CA PHE A 286 22.31 -19.69 5.53
C PHE A 286 22.67 -20.46 4.24
N PHE A 287 22.28 -21.73 4.14
CA PHE A 287 22.77 -22.63 3.09
C PHE A 287 22.05 -22.47 1.74
N THR A 288 20.86 -21.87 1.70
CA THR A 288 20.10 -21.63 0.46
C THR A 288 19.83 -20.14 0.27
N LEU A 289 19.68 -19.70 -0.99
CA LEU A 289 19.38 -18.30 -1.27
C LEU A 289 17.97 -17.94 -0.78
N SER A 290 17.06 -18.91 -0.74
CA SER A 290 15.74 -18.77 -0.14
C SER A 290 15.81 -18.38 1.34
N SER A 291 16.57 -19.13 2.13
CA SER A 291 16.71 -18.83 3.56
C SER A 291 17.48 -17.54 3.82
N PHE A 292 18.43 -17.17 2.94
CA PHE A 292 19.10 -15.87 2.99
C PHE A 292 18.15 -14.70 2.72
N LEU A 293 17.27 -14.82 1.71
CA LEU A 293 16.26 -13.80 1.43
C LEU A 293 15.25 -13.66 2.57
N GLU A 294 14.83 -14.77 3.18
CA GLU A 294 14.00 -14.75 4.37
C GLU A 294 14.71 -14.03 5.52
N PHE A 295 16.00 -14.32 5.75
CA PHE A 295 16.80 -13.62 6.75
C PHE A 295 16.85 -12.10 6.50
N LEU A 296 17.13 -11.67 5.27
CA LEU A 296 17.15 -10.25 4.88
C LEU A 296 15.78 -9.59 5.07
N ALA A 297 14.71 -10.29 4.72
CA ALA A 297 13.35 -9.81 4.95
C ALA A 297 13.07 -9.66 6.44
N TYR A 298 13.46 -10.63 7.27
CA TYR A 298 13.33 -10.53 8.73
C TYR A 298 14.13 -9.35 9.32
N SER A 299 15.23 -8.94 8.69
CA SER A 299 15.99 -7.74 9.07
C SER A 299 15.28 -6.42 8.70
N GLY A 300 14.12 -6.48 8.04
CA GLY A 300 13.30 -5.31 7.71
C GLY A 300 13.41 -4.84 6.26
N ILE A 301 14.11 -5.59 5.39
CA ILE A 301 14.16 -5.28 3.95
C ILE A 301 12.85 -5.74 3.30
N SER A 302 12.25 -4.90 2.45
CA SER A 302 10.99 -5.26 1.80
C SER A 302 11.20 -6.33 0.71
N TYR A 303 10.27 -7.28 0.62
CA TYR A 303 10.28 -8.29 -0.45
C TYR A 303 10.15 -7.69 -1.84
N GLN A 304 9.52 -6.53 -1.97
CA GLN A 304 9.44 -5.82 -3.23
C GLN A 304 10.82 -5.33 -3.69
N PHE A 305 11.61 -4.76 -2.78
CA PHE A 305 12.99 -4.36 -3.09
C PHE A 305 13.87 -5.56 -3.47
N LEU A 306 13.76 -6.64 -2.70
CA LEU A 306 14.46 -7.90 -3.00
C LEU A 306 14.05 -8.43 -4.38
N GLY A 307 12.75 -8.50 -4.67
CA GLY A 307 12.22 -8.88 -5.97
C GLY A 307 12.77 -8.03 -7.11
N PHE A 308 12.85 -6.71 -6.94
CA PHE A 308 13.45 -5.81 -7.92
C PHE A 308 14.92 -6.15 -8.21
N LEU A 309 15.73 -6.43 -7.17
CA LEU A 309 17.13 -6.86 -7.35
C LEU A 309 17.22 -8.18 -8.13
N LEU A 310 16.35 -9.13 -7.81
CA LEU A 310 16.30 -10.42 -8.51
C LEU A 310 15.93 -10.26 -9.99
N VAL A 311 14.91 -9.45 -10.29
CA VAL A 311 14.51 -9.17 -11.68
C VAL A 311 15.62 -8.48 -12.46
N LEU A 312 16.38 -7.59 -11.81
CA LEU A 312 17.51 -6.90 -12.45
C LEU A 312 18.55 -7.88 -13.00
N THR A 313 18.82 -8.97 -12.30
CA THR A 313 19.74 -10.03 -12.78
C THR A 313 19.20 -10.75 -14.03
N THR A 314 17.88 -10.93 -14.12
CA THR A 314 17.22 -11.53 -15.29
C THR A 314 17.27 -10.59 -16.49
N ILE A 315 17.04 -9.30 -16.27
CA ILE A 315 17.15 -8.28 -17.31
C ILE A 315 18.58 -8.23 -17.86
N ALA A 316 19.59 -8.33 -16.98
CA ALA A 316 20.98 -8.39 -17.41
C ALA A 316 21.26 -9.59 -18.33
N LEU A 317 20.70 -10.77 -18.03
CA LEU A 317 20.79 -11.95 -18.91
C LEU A 317 20.14 -11.70 -20.28
N ILE A 318 18.92 -11.19 -20.29
CA ILE A 318 18.18 -10.88 -21.51
C ILE A 318 18.97 -9.88 -22.37
N PHE A 319 19.58 -8.86 -21.73
CA PHE A 319 20.39 -7.85 -22.42
C PHE A 319 21.68 -8.44 -22.98
N ASN A 320 22.31 -9.35 -22.24
CA ASN A 320 23.48 -10.09 -22.72
C ASN A 320 23.13 -10.89 -23.98
N VAL A 321 21.99 -11.57 -24.00
CA VAL A 321 21.48 -12.27 -25.20
C VAL A 321 21.20 -11.30 -26.35
N PHE A 322 20.54 -10.17 -26.10
CA PHE A 322 20.28 -9.17 -27.15
C PHE A 322 21.56 -8.60 -27.76
N LYS A 323 22.57 -8.36 -26.93
CA LYS A 323 23.83 -7.81 -27.40
C LYS A 323 24.67 -8.85 -28.13
N GLN A 324 24.82 -10.05 -27.55
CA GLN A 324 25.78 -11.05 -28.02
C GLN A 324 25.20 -11.97 -29.10
N VAL A 325 23.92 -12.35 -29.00
CA VAL A 325 23.29 -13.28 -29.95
C VAL A 325 22.62 -12.50 -31.08
N ILE A 326 21.85 -11.47 -30.74
CA ILE A 326 21.07 -10.74 -31.74
C ILE A 326 21.92 -9.66 -32.43
N GLY A 327 22.77 -8.95 -31.67
CA GLY A 327 23.64 -7.90 -32.20
C GLY A 327 23.03 -6.49 -32.16
N LEU A 328 22.16 -6.21 -31.18
CA LEU A 328 21.65 -4.85 -30.99
C LEU A 328 22.78 -3.94 -30.49
N TYR A 329 22.96 -2.80 -31.16
CA TYR A 329 23.98 -1.83 -30.81
C TYR A 329 23.46 -0.92 -29.69
N VAL A 330 23.73 -1.33 -28.46
CA VAL A 330 23.38 -0.57 -27.26
C VAL A 330 24.64 0.07 -26.69
N PHE A 331 24.55 1.32 -26.24
CA PHE A 331 25.64 2.12 -25.66
C PHE A 331 26.26 1.58 -24.35
N GLY A 332 26.23 0.27 -24.14
CA GLY A 332 26.50 -0.41 -22.87
C GLY A 332 25.22 -1.00 -22.29
N ILE A 333 25.38 -2.02 -21.46
CA ILE A 333 24.26 -2.73 -20.79
C ILE A 333 23.67 -1.87 -19.67
N TYR A 334 24.48 -1.01 -19.04
CA TYR A 334 24.09 -0.26 -17.85
C TYR A 334 23.12 0.90 -18.12
N TYR A 335 23.31 1.68 -19.18
CA TYR A 335 22.50 2.88 -19.42
C TYR A 335 21.01 2.60 -19.65
N PRO A 336 20.60 1.63 -20.49
CA PRO A 336 19.18 1.33 -20.67
C PRO A 336 18.56 0.71 -19.42
N ILE A 337 19.32 -0.10 -18.66
CA ILE A 337 18.86 -0.63 -17.36
C ILE A 337 18.63 0.51 -16.37
N LEU A 338 19.60 1.42 -16.24
CA LEU A 338 19.50 2.57 -15.34
C LEU A 338 18.30 3.44 -15.73
N PHE A 339 18.11 3.70 -17.03
CA PHE A 339 16.96 4.47 -17.50
C PHE A 339 15.63 3.75 -17.21
N ALA A 340 15.56 2.42 -17.38
CA ALA A 340 14.38 1.63 -17.03
C ALA A 340 14.05 1.70 -15.52
N ILE A 341 15.07 1.68 -14.65
CA ILE A 341 14.89 1.88 -13.20
C ILE A 341 14.31 3.27 -12.92
N ILE A 342 14.82 4.31 -13.58
CA ILE A 342 14.29 5.68 -13.46
C ILE A 342 12.82 5.73 -13.89
N LEU A 343 12.48 5.12 -15.04
CA LEU A 343 11.10 5.02 -15.55
C LEU A 343 10.15 4.33 -14.56
N THR A 344 10.60 3.27 -13.90
CA THR A 344 9.80 2.55 -12.89
C THR A 344 9.63 3.36 -11.60
N HIS A 345 10.66 4.07 -11.13
CA HIS A 345 10.59 4.81 -9.87
C HIS A 345 9.91 6.18 -9.97
N LEU A 346 10.20 6.95 -11.02
CA LEU A 346 9.63 8.30 -11.20
C LEU A 346 8.33 8.29 -11.99
N GLY A 347 8.02 7.18 -12.63
CA GLY A 347 6.93 7.06 -13.58
C GLY A 347 7.30 7.60 -14.95
N LEU A 348 6.58 7.09 -15.96
CA LEU A 348 6.94 7.30 -17.37
C LEU A 348 6.94 8.78 -17.78
N ARG A 349 6.00 9.57 -17.26
CA ARG A 349 5.84 11.00 -17.61
C ARG A 349 7.03 11.85 -17.16
N LEU A 350 7.42 11.76 -15.89
CA LEU A 350 8.53 12.56 -15.34
C LEU A 350 9.88 12.13 -15.92
N SER A 351 10.13 10.82 -16.01
CA SER A 351 11.39 10.29 -16.52
C SER A 351 11.65 10.69 -17.96
N LEU A 352 10.64 10.60 -18.83
CA LEU A 352 10.75 11.06 -20.22
C LEU A 352 10.97 12.56 -20.31
N LEU A 353 10.32 13.35 -19.44
CA LEU A 353 10.50 14.79 -19.44
C LEU A 353 11.92 15.20 -19.03
N PHE A 354 12.48 14.59 -17.97
CA PHE A 354 13.88 14.81 -17.60
C PHE A 354 14.84 14.40 -18.71
N PHE A 355 14.54 13.32 -19.43
CA PHE A 355 15.32 12.89 -20.58
C PHE A 355 15.23 13.86 -21.76
N VAL A 356 14.05 14.42 -22.07
CA VAL A 356 13.87 15.44 -23.11
C VAL A 356 14.62 16.73 -22.76
N ILE A 357 14.54 17.19 -21.52
CA ILE A 357 15.30 18.37 -21.08
C ILE A 357 16.81 18.10 -21.14
N ALA A 358 17.25 16.91 -20.74
CA ALA A 358 18.65 16.50 -20.85
C ALA A 358 19.11 16.48 -22.31
N PHE A 359 18.26 16.00 -23.22
CA PHE A 359 18.51 16.02 -24.65
C PHE A 359 18.67 17.45 -25.19
N LEU A 360 17.77 18.36 -24.81
CA LEU A 360 17.88 19.78 -25.18
C LEU A 360 19.18 20.41 -24.65
N ALA A 361 19.57 20.09 -23.41
CA ALA A 361 20.82 20.56 -22.83
C ALA A 361 22.05 20.07 -23.63
N VAL A 362 22.09 18.77 -23.96
CA VAL A 362 23.16 18.18 -24.78
C VAL A 362 23.24 18.85 -26.15
N GLY A 363 22.10 19.06 -26.81
CA GLY A 363 22.03 19.73 -28.11
C GLY A 363 22.52 21.19 -28.06
N LEU A 364 22.14 21.93 -27.02
CA LEU A 364 22.57 23.32 -26.83
C LEU A 364 24.08 23.42 -26.58
N VAL A 365 24.62 22.56 -25.71
CA VAL A 365 26.07 22.47 -25.45
C VAL A 365 26.82 22.11 -26.71
N TYR A 366 26.31 21.18 -27.51
CA TYR A 366 26.92 20.81 -28.79
C TYR A 366 27.00 22.00 -29.75
N LEU A 367 25.94 22.80 -29.85
CA LEU A 367 25.93 24.00 -30.68
C LEU A 367 26.94 25.05 -30.20
N ILE A 368 27.00 25.29 -28.88
CA ILE A 368 27.99 26.20 -28.26
C ILE A 368 29.41 25.69 -28.51
N ASN A 369 29.64 24.39 -28.35
CA ASN A 369 30.96 23.80 -28.53
C ASN A 369 31.43 23.85 -29.99
N LYS A 370 30.51 23.71 -30.95
CA LYS A 370 30.82 23.89 -32.38
C LYS A 370 31.32 25.30 -32.66
N TRP A 371 30.77 26.31 -31.97
CA TRP A 371 31.16 27.70 -32.17
C TRP A 371 32.45 28.08 -31.42
N MET A 372 32.58 27.67 -30.16
CA MET A 372 33.64 28.13 -29.26
C MET A 372 34.81 27.15 -29.08
N ARG A 373 34.68 25.90 -29.55
CA ARG A 373 35.69 24.83 -29.43
C ARG A 373 36.26 24.71 -28.00
N LEU A 374 35.36 24.50 -27.04
CA LEU A 374 35.68 24.39 -25.63
C LEU A 374 36.48 23.10 -25.35
N LEU A 375 37.31 23.14 -24.32
CA LEU A 375 37.99 21.95 -23.80
C LEU A 375 36.96 20.97 -23.22
N PHE A 376 37.24 19.67 -23.33
CA PHE A 376 36.34 18.60 -22.93
C PHE A 376 35.74 18.79 -21.52
N ASN A 377 36.58 19.06 -20.52
CA ASN A 377 36.13 19.24 -19.13
C ASN A 377 35.21 20.47 -18.98
N ALA A 378 35.50 21.56 -19.70
CA ALA A 378 34.67 22.77 -19.69
C ALA A 378 33.30 22.51 -20.34
N SER A 379 33.25 21.76 -21.44
CA SER A 379 31.99 21.37 -22.08
C SER A 379 31.11 20.50 -21.17
N ARG A 380 31.70 19.59 -20.39
CA ARG A 380 30.96 18.75 -19.43
C ARG A 380 30.42 19.54 -18.25
N ALA A 381 31.21 20.47 -17.69
CA ALA A 381 30.73 21.37 -16.65
C ALA A 381 29.57 22.25 -17.14
N LEU A 382 29.72 22.82 -18.34
CA LEU A 382 28.70 23.65 -18.97
C LEU A 382 27.41 22.87 -19.22
N LEU A 383 27.51 21.59 -19.60
CA LEU A 383 26.35 20.70 -19.78
C LEU A 383 25.55 20.51 -18.50
N ILE A 384 26.20 20.32 -17.35
CA ILE A 384 25.53 20.23 -16.06
C ILE A 384 24.84 21.56 -15.72
N SER A 385 25.53 22.68 -15.90
CA SER A 385 24.97 24.01 -15.61
C SER A 385 23.76 24.35 -16.48
N ILE A 386 23.83 24.08 -17.80
CA ILE A 386 22.70 24.31 -18.72
C ILE A 386 21.53 23.39 -18.39
N TYR A 387 21.79 22.13 -18.05
CA TYR A 387 20.73 21.20 -17.70
C TYR A 387 19.94 21.66 -16.47
N ILE A 388 20.65 22.06 -15.40
CA ILE A 388 20.03 22.58 -14.18
C ILE A 388 19.24 23.87 -14.48
N LEU A 389 19.81 24.77 -15.30
CA LEU A 389 19.13 25.98 -15.73
C LEU A 389 17.82 25.68 -16.47
N LEU A 390 17.83 24.73 -17.41
CA LEU A 390 16.64 24.34 -18.17
C LEU A 390 15.57 23.69 -17.28
N ILE A 391 15.95 22.88 -16.29
CA ILE A 391 15.00 22.33 -15.32
C ILE A 391 14.37 23.43 -14.49
N LEU A 392 15.17 24.37 -13.97
CA LEU A 392 14.66 25.47 -13.17
C LEU A 392 13.69 26.34 -13.97
N LEU A 393 14.03 26.61 -15.24
CA LEU A 393 13.17 27.33 -16.17
C LEU A 393 11.88 26.56 -16.46
N ALA A 394 11.97 25.24 -16.71
CA ALA A 394 10.81 24.40 -16.96
C ALA A 394 9.85 24.35 -15.75
N LEU A 395 10.39 24.26 -14.52
CA LEU A 395 9.60 24.33 -13.29
C LEU A 395 8.95 25.71 -13.09
N GLY A 396 9.67 26.78 -13.44
CA GLY A 396 9.15 28.15 -13.39
C GLY A 396 8.00 28.37 -14.37
N ILE A 397 8.14 27.89 -15.62
CA ILE A 397 7.07 27.95 -16.63
C ILE A 397 5.86 27.13 -16.19
N ASP A 398 6.05 25.89 -15.71
CA ASP A 398 4.93 25.05 -15.27
C ASP A 398 4.14 25.70 -14.12
N ASN A 399 4.84 26.39 -13.21
CA ASN A 399 4.20 27.10 -12.10
C ASN A 399 3.46 28.38 -12.55
N ILE A 400 3.94 29.08 -13.57
CA ILE A 400 3.31 30.31 -14.08
C ILE A 400 2.06 30.00 -14.92
N PHE A 401 2.13 28.96 -15.74
CA PHE A 401 1.08 28.63 -16.71
C PHE A 401 0.14 27.50 -16.25
N GLU A 402 0.36 26.92 -15.06
CA GLU A 402 -0.45 25.86 -14.45
C GLU A 402 -0.67 24.64 -15.36
N PHE A 403 0.32 24.32 -16.22
CA PHE A 403 0.20 23.19 -17.15
C PHE A 403 0.15 21.82 -16.46
N ASN A 404 0.45 21.76 -15.15
CA ASN A 404 0.48 20.53 -14.34
C ASN A 404 1.31 19.42 -15.03
N ILE A 405 2.43 19.83 -15.64
CA ILE A 405 3.33 18.92 -16.34
C ILE A 405 4.20 18.19 -15.32
N PHE A 406 4.66 18.90 -14.28
CA PHE A 406 5.40 18.33 -13.17
C PHE A 406 4.47 17.99 -12.00
N THR A 407 4.50 16.75 -11.55
CA THR A 407 3.89 16.38 -10.27
C THR A 407 4.80 16.82 -9.13
N TYR A 408 4.50 17.96 -8.50
CA TYR A 408 5.31 18.55 -7.42
C TYR A 408 5.55 17.62 -6.22
N ASP A 409 4.68 16.63 -6.00
CA ASP A 409 4.88 15.59 -4.97
C ASP A 409 6.19 14.82 -5.15
N ALA A 410 6.64 14.61 -6.39
CA ALA A 410 7.90 13.93 -6.67
C ALA A 410 9.11 14.73 -6.17
N PHE A 411 9.02 16.06 -6.16
CA PHE A 411 10.09 16.97 -5.71
C PHE A 411 10.14 17.16 -4.20
N ARG A 412 9.15 16.67 -3.44
CA ARG A 412 9.20 16.65 -1.97
C ARG A 412 10.31 15.75 -1.43
N ASN A 413 10.75 14.78 -2.23
CA ASN A 413 11.80 13.85 -1.86
C ASN A 413 13.13 14.23 -2.54
N ASN A 414 14.15 14.59 -1.75
CA ASN A 414 15.48 14.94 -2.25
C ASN A 414 16.17 13.82 -3.04
N LEU A 415 15.70 12.57 -2.93
CA LEU A 415 16.20 11.45 -3.72
C LEU A 415 15.95 11.61 -5.23
N ILE A 416 15.07 12.52 -5.65
CA ILE A 416 14.82 12.83 -7.08
C ILE A 416 16.06 13.36 -7.81
N ILE A 417 17.04 13.90 -7.09
CA ILE A 417 18.29 14.43 -7.66
C ILE A 417 19.08 13.32 -8.39
N VAL A 418 19.07 12.09 -7.85
CA VAL A 418 19.78 10.94 -8.45
C VAL A 418 19.26 10.61 -9.85
N PRO A 419 17.96 10.32 -10.06
CA PRO A 419 17.40 10.05 -11.38
C PRO A 419 17.47 11.25 -12.33
N LEU A 420 17.43 12.48 -11.80
CA LEU A 420 17.61 13.71 -12.58
C LEU A 420 19.02 13.78 -13.18
N ILE A 421 20.07 13.66 -12.36
CA ILE A 421 21.47 13.68 -12.86
C ILE A 421 21.76 12.44 -13.72
N ALA A 422 21.22 11.28 -13.34
CA ALA A 422 21.42 10.06 -14.12
C ALA A 422 20.81 10.18 -15.53
N SER A 423 19.65 10.82 -15.68
CA SER A 423 19.03 11.09 -16.98
C SER A 423 19.92 11.96 -17.87
N LEU A 424 20.63 12.93 -17.28
CA LEU A 424 21.64 13.73 -17.98
C LEU A 424 22.80 12.89 -18.51
N PHE A 425 23.37 12.01 -17.68
CA PHE A 425 24.47 11.14 -18.10
C PHE A 425 24.05 10.11 -19.14
N ILE A 426 22.84 9.56 -19.02
CA ILE A 426 22.27 8.65 -20.02
C ILE A 426 22.11 9.38 -21.35
N ALA A 427 21.51 10.59 -21.34
CA ALA A 427 21.40 11.40 -22.54
C ALA A 427 22.79 11.62 -23.14
N GLU A 428 23.73 12.22 -22.39
CA GLU A 428 25.08 12.49 -22.89
C GLU A 428 25.73 11.28 -23.58
N LYS A 429 25.59 10.08 -23.00
CA LYS A 429 26.16 8.84 -23.55
C LYS A 429 25.46 8.34 -24.79
N VAL A 430 24.13 8.40 -24.82
CA VAL A 430 23.32 8.11 -26.01
C VAL A 430 23.68 9.07 -27.17
N PHE A 431 24.24 10.25 -26.86
CA PHE A 431 24.62 11.29 -27.82
C PHE A 431 26.12 11.38 -28.14
N GLN A 432 26.98 10.55 -27.53
CA GLN A 432 28.44 10.68 -27.67
C GLN A 432 29.03 10.16 -28.99
N ASP A 433 28.23 9.56 -29.89
CA ASP A 433 28.68 9.08 -31.21
C ASP A 433 28.97 10.23 -32.19
N GLY A 434 30.11 10.92 -31.97
CA GLY A 434 30.95 11.48 -33.02
C GLY A 434 30.36 12.60 -33.89
N GLY A 435 29.46 13.44 -33.37
CA GLY A 435 29.02 14.66 -34.07
C GLY A 435 28.07 14.42 -35.25
N LYS A 436 27.58 13.20 -35.44
CA LYS A 436 26.57 12.85 -36.45
C LYS A 436 25.14 13.04 -35.93
N PHE A 437 24.90 14.20 -35.31
CA PHE A 437 23.56 14.59 -34.87
C PHE A 437 22.59 14.56 -36.07
N PHE A 438 21.39 14.03 -35.85
CA PHE A 438 20.31 13.93 -36.85
C PHE A 438 20.62 13.08 -38.10
N THR A 439 21.59 12.15 -38.03
CA THR A 439 21.79 11.17 -39.11
C THR A 439 20.83 9.99 -38.99
N LYS A 440 20.57 9.29 -40.11
CA LYS A 440 19.74 8.06 -40.13
C LYS A 440 20.27 6.99 -39.16
N SER A 441 21.59 6.89 -39.02
CA SER A 441 22.23 5.98 -38.07
C SER A 441 21.90 6.32 -36.62
N TRP A 442 21.90 7.61 -36.27
CA TRP A 442 21.60 8.05 -34.92
C TRP A 442 20.14 7.77 -34.51
N PHE A 443 19.18 8.02 -35.42
CA PHE A 443 17.78 7.66 -35.20
C PHE A 443 17.60 6.14 -34.98
N PHE A 444 18.34 5.32 -35.73
CA PHE A 444 18.29 3.87 -35.57
C PHE A 444 18.84 3.44 -34.19
N THR A 445 19.95 4.02 -33.73
CA THR A 445 20.50 3.71 -32.40
C THR A 445 19.58 4.18 -31.27
N LEU A 446 18.97 5.36 -31.39
CA LEU A 446 17.94 5.81 -30.45
C LEU A 446 16.76 4.84 -30.38
N PHE A 447 16.29 4.38 -31.53
CA PHE A 447 15.18 3.44 -31.59
C PHE A 447 15.52 2.11 -30.91
N GLN A 448 16.73 1.58 -31.13
CA GLN A 448 17.23 0.41 -30.42
C GLN A 448 17.29 0.64 -28.90
N PHE A 449 17.81 1.78 -28.46
CA PHE A 449 17.86 2.15 -27.03
C PHE A 449 16.46 2.21 -26.41
N ALA A 450 15.50 2.82 -27.11
CA ALA A 450 14.12 2.94 -26.66
C ALA A 450 13.43 1.57 -26.54
N ILE A 451 13.60 0.68 -27.52
CA ILE A 451 13.05 -0.69 -27.47
C ILE A 451 13.60 -1.45 -26.27
N ILE A 452 14.92 -1.43 -26.09
CA ILE A 452 15.59 -2.21 -25.05
C ILE A 452 15.24 -1.71 -23.66
N THR A 453 15.22 -0.38 -23.47
CA THR A 453 14.75 0.24 -22.23
C THR A 453 13.28 -0.06 -21.98
N GLY A 454 12.42 0.07 -23.01
CA GLY A 454 11.00 -0.20 -22.89
C GLY A 454 10.71 -1.65 -22.48
N LEU A 455 11.46 -2.61 -23.03
CA LEU A 455 11.36 -4.01 -22.65
C LEU A 455 11.82 -4.23 -21.20
N ALA A 456 12.93 -3.62 -20.77
CA ALA A 456 13.35 -3.70 -19.36
C ALA A 456 12.33 -3.07 -18.41
N TYR A 457 11.75 -1.93 -18.77
CA TYR A 457 10.68 -1.30 -18.01
C TYR A 457 9.45 -2.21 -17.88
N PHE A 458 9.05 -2.86 -18.98
CA PHE A 458 7.94 -3.81 -18.96
C PHE A 458 8.23 -4.99 -18.01
N ILE A 459 9.42 -5.58 -18.12
CA ILE A 459 9.83 -6.71 -17.25
C ILE A 459 9.92 -6.28 -15.78
N LEU A 460 10.46 -5.09 -15.49
CA LEU A 460 10.53 -4.54 -14.13
C LEU A 460 9.15 -4.38 -13.50
N ASN A 461 8.15 -3.96 -14.28
CA ASN A 461 6.78 -3.78 -13.77
C ASN A 461 5.94 -5.07 -13.77
N TYR A 462 6.42 -6.14 -14.38
CA TYR A 462 5.68 -7.39 -14.49
C TYR A 462 5.75 -8.19 -13.19
N GLN A 463 4.74 -8.01 -12.34
CA GLN A 463 4.66 -8.57 -10.98
C GLN A 463 4.82 -10.10 -10.95
N THR A 464 4.28 -10.82 -11.94
CA THR A 464 4.37 -12.28 -12.02
C THR A 464 5.82 -12.78 -12.02
N ILE A 465 6.73 -12.10 -12.75
CA ILE A 465 8.15 -12.46 -12.76
C ILE A 465 8.75 -12.19 -11.39
N GLN A 466 8.45 -11.05 -10.76
CA GLN A 466 8.95 -10.76 -9.40
C GLN A 466 8.51 -11.84 -8.40
N TYR A 467 7.24 -12.24 -8.43
CA TYR A 467 6.69 -13.26 -7.52
C TYR A 467 7.28 -14.65 -7.78
N PHE A 468 7.50 -14.99 -9.04
CA PHE A 468 8.16 -16.24 -9.42
C PHE A 468 9.60 -16.31 -8.87
N LEU A 469 10.38 -15.22 -9.04
CA LEU A 469 11.76 -15.16 -8.56
C LEU A 469 11.85 -15.13 -7.03
N ILE A 470 10.94 -14.46 -6.33
CA ILE A 470 10.89 -14.50 -4.86
C ILE A 470 10.54 -15.90 -4.34
N SER A 471 9.67 -16.62 -5.07
CA SER A 471 9.30 -18.00 -4.73
C SER A 471 10.50 -18.94 -4.89
N TYR A 472 11.26 -18.79 -5.97
CA TYR A 472 12.41 -19.64 -6.32
C TYR A 472 13.68 -18.81 -6.58
N PRO A 473 14.28 -18.24 -5.53
CA PRO A 473 15.41 -17.33 -5.71
C PRO A 473 16.69 -18.05 -6.14
N ASP A 474 16.82 -19.35 -5.86
CA ASP A 474 17.99 -20.16 -6.28
C ASP A 474 18.16 -20.21 -7.81
N LEU A 475 17.14 -19.83 -8.59
CA LEU A 475 17.23 -19.64 -10.04
C LEU A 475 18.30 -18.62 -10.45
N ILE A 476 18.72 -17.71 -9.55
CA ILE A 476 19.83 -16.78 -9.84
C ILE A 476 21.11 -17.53 -10.22
N PHE A 477 21.41 -18.67 -9.60
CA PHE A 477 22.59 -19.46 -9.97
C PHE A 477 22.48 -19.97 -11.42
N GLY A 478 21.29 -20.36 -11.85
CA GLY A 478 21.00 -20.72 -13.24
C GLY A 478 21.15 -19.51 -14.19
N ILE A 479 20.68 -18.33 -13.78
CA ILE A 479 20.83 -17.09 -14.57
C ILE A 479 22.31 -16.70 -14.71
N ILE A 480 23.11 -16.83 -13.66
CA ILE A 480 24.56 -16.58 -13.70
C ILE A 480 25.23 -17.57 -14.65
N PHE A 481 24.89 -18.85 -14.55
CA PHE A 481 25.41 -19.88 -15.44
C PHE A 481 25.06 -19.61 -16.91
N LEU A 482 23.80 -19.25 -17.20
CA LEU A 482 23.37 -18.85 -18.53
C LEU A 482 24.10 -17.61 -19.04
N ASN A 483 24.38 -16.63 -18.17
CA ASN A 483 25.17 -15.46 -18.55
C ASN A 483 26.58 -15.83 -18.98
N ILE A 484 27.21 -16.79 -18.31
CA ILE A 484 28.54 -17.30 -18.68
C ILE A 484 28.47 -18.02 -20.03
N LEU A 485 27.44 -18.85 -20.26
CA LEU A 485 27.24 -19.54 -21.54
C LEU A 485 27.06 -18.56 -22.70
N VAL A 486 26.20 -17.55 -22.53
CA VAL A 486 25.98 -16.51 -23.53
C VAL A 486 27.26 -15.69 -23.75
N GLY A 487 28.01 -15.38 -22.68
CA GLY A 487 29.28 -14.66 -22.78
C GLY A 487 30.36 -15.40 -23.58
N ARG A 488 30.26 -16.73 -23.71
CA ARG A 488 31.16 -17.56 -24.54
C ARG A 488 30.62 -17.79 -25.96
N TYR A 489 29.53 -17.14 -26.35
CA TYR A 489 28.98 -17.29 -27.70
C TYR A 489 29.94 -16.70 -28.75
N LEU A 490 30.54 -17.59 -29.55
CA LEU A 490 31.50 -17.29 -30.62
C LEU A 490 30.85 -17.22 -32.01
N GLY A 491 29.55 -17.49 -32.14
CA GLY A 491 28.86 -17.45 -33.43
C GLY A 491 28.66 -16.02 -33.94
N LEU A 492 28.40 -15.87 -35.25
CA LEU A 492 27.95 -14.60 -35.81
C LEU A 492 26.64 -14.16 -35.15
N GLN A 493 26.48 -12.85 -34.99
CA GLN A 493 25.24 -12.25 -34.50
C GLN A 493 24.13 -12.39 -35.55
N VAL A 494 22.87 -12.49 -35.14
CA VAL A 494 21.73 -12.62 -36.07
C VAL A 494 21.70 -11.48 -37.10
N PHE A 495 21.97 -10.24 -36.68
CA PHE A 495 22.05 -9.12 -37.62
C PHE A 495 23.27 -9.15 -38.54
N GLU A 496 24.35 -9.80 -38.13
CA GLU A 496 25.52 -10.01 -38.99
C GLU A 496 25.21 -11.05 -40.08
N TYR A 497 24.45 -12.10 -39.76
CA TYR A 497 23.95 -13.02 -40.78
C TYR A 497 23.13 -12.31 -41.86
N VAL A 498 22.25 -11.38 -41.47
CA VAL A 498 21.47 -10.60 -42.44
C VAL A 498 22.37 -9.65 -43.24
N ARG A 499 23.33 -8.98 -42.59
CA ARG A 499 24.25 -8.05 -43.25
C ARG A 499 25.20 -8.76 -44.23
N PHE A 500 25.73 -9.92 -43.86
CA PHE A 500 26.70 -10.68 -44.66
C PHE A 500 26.06 -11.79 -45.49
N SER A 501 24.73 -11.93 -45.47
CA SER A 501 23.98 -12.86 -46.31
C SER A 501 24.42 -12.87 -47.78
N PRO A 502 24.63 -11.71 -48.47
CA PRO A 502 25.06 -11.74 -49.86
C PRO A 502 26.49 -12.29 -50.05
N ILE A 503 27.38 -12.10 -49.08
CA ILE A 503 28.75 -12.61 -49.13
C ILE A 503 28.78 -14.11 -48.81
N LEU A 504 28.02 -14.54 -47.81
CA LEU A 504 27.85 -15.95 -47.45
C LEU A 504 27.23 -16.75 -48.61
N LYS A 505 26.33 -16.13 -49.38
CA LYS A 505 25.73 -16.76 -50.55
C LYS A 505 26.77 -16.98 -51.67
N HIS A 506 27.61 -16.00 -51.97
CA HIS A 506 28.68 -16.17 -52.97
C HIS A 506 29.73 -17.21 -52.59
N LEU A 507 30.07 -17.33 -51.30
CA LEU A 507 31.01 -18.36 -50.84
C LEU A 507 30.45 -19.79 -51.01
N ASN A 508 29.16 -19.99 -50.75
CA ASN A 508 28.51 -21.28 -50.98
C ASN A 508 28.41 -21.63 -52.47
N ASP A 509 28.21 -20.63 -53.34
CA ASP A 509 28.11 -20.83 -54.79
C ASP A 509 29.49 -21.13 -55.44
N GLU A 510 30.62 -20.85 -54.77
CA GLU A 510 31.99 -21.16 -55.23
C GLU A 510 32.52 -22.52 -54.71
N GLU A 511 31.87 -23.10 -53.70
CA GLU A 511 32.23 -24.41 -53.13
C GLU A 511 31.47 -25.60 -53.76
N GLU A 512 30.40 -25.34 -54.53
CA GLU A 512 29.74 -26.32 -55.44
C GLU A 512 30.35 -26.29 -56.85
#